data_AF-A0A381P5A3-F1
#
_entry.id   AF-A0A381P5A3-F1
#
_cell.length_a   1.000
_cell.length_b   1.000
_cell.length_c   1.000
_cell.angle_alpha   90.00
_cell.angle_beta   90.00
_cell.angle_gamma   90.00
#
_symmetry.space_group_name_H-M   'P 1'
#
loop_
_entity.id
_entity.type
_entity.pdbx_description
1 polymer ?
#
loop_
_entity_poly.entity_id
_entity_poly.type
_entity_poly.pdbx_seq_one_letter_code
_entity_poly.pdbx_strand_id
1 'polypeptide(L)' 'MADGEKVMISKFGTFQVRNRAPRQGVNPATGGGLIIGRHRVVTFHPSPLMQGLLNETAGAEDADLDPGWDR' A
#
# COMPACT_ATOMS: atom_id res chain seq x y z
N MET A 1 0.33 -9.41 -16.82
CA MET A 1 0.53 -8.01 -16.38
C MET A 1 1.60 -7.25 -17.18
N ALA A 2 2.42 -7.93 -18.02
CA ALA A 2 3.46 -7.30 -18.83
C ALA A 2 2.92 -6.23 -19.81
N ASP A 3 1.69 -6.40 -20.30
CA ASP A 3 1.01 -5.47 -21.22
C ASP A 3 0.32 -4.25 -20.58
N GLY A 4 0.34 -4.15 -19.24
CA GLY A 4 -0.31 -3.03 -18.54
C GLY A 4 -1.83 -3.18 -18.34
N GLU A 5 -2.42 -4.30 -18.74
CA GLU A 5 -3.84 -4.57 -18.53
C GLU A 5 -4.22 -4.71 -17.05
N LYS A 6 -5.41 -4.21 -16.72
CA LYS A 6 -6.03 -4.31 -15.40
C LYS A 6 -6.48 -5.75 -15.16
N VAL A 7 -5.99 -6.37 -14.09
CA VAL A 7 -6.40 -7.72 -13.68
C VAL A 7 -7.31 -7.62 -12.48
N MET A 8 -8.53 -8.15 -12.60
CA MET A 8 -9.50 -8.21 -11.51
C MET A 8 -9.66 -9.65 -11.07
N ILE A 9 -9.44 -9.92 -9.78
CA ILE A 9 -9.66 -11.23 -9.17
C ILE A 9 -10.82 -11.10 -8.20
N SER A 10 -11.91 -11.83 -8.48
CA SER A 10 -13.13 -11.80 -7.68
C SER A 10 -12.84 -12.12 -6.21
N LYS A 11 -13.49 -11.38 -5.30
CA LYS A 11 -13.33 -11.48 -3.82
C LYS A 11 -11.91 -11.25 -3.28
N PHE A 12 -10.93 -10.96 -4.14
CA PHE A 12 -9.56 -10.68 -3.75
C PHE A 12 -9.22 -9.21 -3.95
N GLY A 13 -9.27 -8.72 -5.19
CA GLY A 13 -8.96 -7.33 -5.49
C GLY A 13 -8.54 -7.10 -6.93
N THR A 14 -8.01 -5.90 -7.19
CA THR A 14 -7.63 -5.43 -8.52
C THR A 14 -6.16 -5.06 -8.57
N PHE A 15 -5.44 -5.57 -9.57
CA PHE A 15 -4.10 -5.12 -9.93
C PHE A 15 -4.17 -4.18 -11.12
N GLN A 16 -3.50 -3.05 -11.00
CA GLN A 16 -3.37 -2.06 -12.07
C GLN A 16 -1.93 -1.62 -12.25
N VAL A 17 -1.51 -1.43 -13.50
CA VAL A 17 -0.21 -0.85 -13.82
C VAL A 17 -0.39 0.66 -14.01
N ARG A 18 0.37 1.47 -13.26
CA ARG A 18 0.37 2.93 -13.40
C ARG A 18 1.74 3.41 -13.85
N ASN A 19 1.75 4.34 -14.80
CA ASN A 19 2.96 5.05 -15.18
C ASN A 19 3.17 6.22 -14.20
N ARG A 20 4.34 6.28 -13.56
CA ARG A 20 4.75 7.40 -12.70
C ARG A 20 5.66 8.34 -13.47
N ALA A 21 5.31 9.62 -13.45
CA ALA A 21 6.13 10.69 -14.00
C ALA A 21 7.42 10.87 -13.18
N PRO A 22 8.50 11.36 -13.81
CA PRO A 22 9.72 11.68 -13.08
C PRO A 22 9.44 12.81 -12.09
N ARG A 23 10.06 12.74 -10.91
CA ARG A 23 9.90 13.73 -9.84
C ARG A 23 11.18 13.88 -9.05
N GLN A 24 11.34 15.03 -8.41
CA GLN A 24 12.39 15.22 -7.43
C GLN A 24 11.98 14.54 -6.11
N GLY A 25 12.88 13.72 -5.59
CA GLY A 25 12.79 13.07 -4.29
C GLY A 25 13.98 13.46 -3.42
N VAL A 26 13.99 12.90 -2.21
CA VAL A 26 15.02 13.13 -1.20
C VAL A 26 15.54 11.77 -0.76
N ASN A 27 16.86 11.63 -0.62
CA ASN A 27 17.44 10.45 -0.02
C ASN A 27 17.10 10.44 1.49
N PRO A 28 16.32 9.47 2.00
CA PRO A 28 15.90 9.45 3.40
C PRO A 28 17.07 9.31 4.38
N ALA A 29 18.22 8.79 3.95
CA ALA A 29 19.39 8.62 4.82
C ALA A 29 20.28 9.89 4.93
N THR A 30 20.30 10.76 3.90
CA THR A 30 21.25 11.90 3.85
C THR A 30 20.58 13.27 3.67
N GLY A 31 19.29 13.31 3.31
CA GLY A 31 18.58 14.55 2.99
C GLY A 31 18.96 15.15 1.63
N GLY A 32 19.89 14.55 0.88
CA GLY A 32 20.30 15.02 -0.44
C GLY A 32 19.20 14.85 -1.49
N GLY A 33 19.11 15.78 -2.44
CA GLY A 33 18.15 15.70 -3.55
C GLY A 33 18.50 14.59 -4.55
N LEU A 34 17.49 13.85 -5.00
CA LEU A 34 17.61 12.80 -6.01
C LEU A 34 16.49 12.95 -7.06
N ILE A 35 16.78 12.70 -8.33
CA ILE A 35 15.74 12.59 -9.36
C ILE A 35 15.27 11.15 -9.47
N ILE A 36 13.98 10.94 -9.21
CA ILE A 36 13.32 9.65 -9.42
C ILE A 36 12.82 9.64 -10.86
N GLY A 37 13.38 8.74 -11.68
CA GLY A 37 13.04 8.62 -13.10
C GLY A 37 11.62 8.10 -13.35
N ARG A 38 11.19 8.19 -14.61
CA ARG A 38 9.90 7.61 -15.06
C ARG A 38 9.93 6.09 -14.88
N HIS A 39 8.86 5.50 -14.35
CA HIS A 39 8.78 4.05 -14.14
C HIS A 39 7.33 3.57 -14.10
N ARG A 40 7.14 2.25 -14.25
CA ARG A 40 5.85 1.58 -14.10
C ARG A 40 5.74 1.02 -12.70
N VAL A 41 4.63 1.25 -12.03
CA VAL A 41 4.32 0.65 -10.73
C VAL A 41 3.09 -0.22 -10.84
N VAL A 42 3.09 -1.35 -10.15
CA VAL A 42 1.88 -2.16 -9.95
C VAL A 42 1.23 -1.69 -8.66
N THR A 43 -0.06 -1.40 -8.69
CA THR A 43 -0.84 -1.06 -7.50
C THR A 43 -1.94 -2.09 -7.30
N PHE A 44 -2.08 -2.58 -6.09
CA PHE A 44 -3.15 -3.49 -5.68
C PHE A 44 -4.24 -2.72 -4.92
N HIS A 45 -5.50 -2.99 -5.26
CA HIS A 45 -6.69 -2.49 -4.56
C HIS A 45 -7.45 -3.69 -3.99
N PRO A 46 -7.39 -3.94 -2.68
CA PRO A 46 -8.08 -5.08 -2.08
C PRO A 46 -9.58 -4.92 -2.18
N SER A 47 -10.29 -6.04 -2.35
CA SER A 47 -11.75 -6.06 -2.40
C SER A 47 -12.36 -5.74 -1.04
N PRO A 48 -13.58 -5.18 -0.97
CA PRO A 48 -14.26 -4.92 0.30
C PRO A 48 -14.40 -6.16 1.19
N LEU A 49 -14.65 -7.33 0.59
CA LEU A 49 -14.75 -8.59 1.30
C LEU A 49 -13.42 -8.98 1.95
N MET A 50 -12.31 -8.88 1.21
CA MET A 50 -10.96 -9.14 1.75
C MET A 50 -10.61 -8.16 2.88
N GLN A 51 -10.94 -6.88 2.72
CA GLN A 51 -10.71 -5.87 3.76
C GLN A 51 -11.51 -6.16 5.03
N GLY A 52 -12.79 -6.54 4.89
CA GLY A 52 -13.64 -6.95 6.02
C GLY A 52 -13.01 -8.08 6.84
N LEU A 53 -12.63 -9.16 6.16
CA LEU A 53 -12.01 -10.33 6.82
C LEU A 53 -10.71 -9.99 7.57
N LEU A 54 -9.86 -9.14 6.99
CA LEU A 54 -8.60 -8.73 7.63
C LEU A 54 -8.84 -7.81 8.83
N ASN A 55 -9.76 -6.86 8.70
CA ASN A 55 -10.05 -5.91 9.78
C ASN A 55 -10.80 -6.57 10.95
N GLU A 56 -11.63 -7.58 10.69
CA GLU A 56 -12.25 -8.41 11.73
C GLU A 56 -11.21 -9.25 12.48
N THR A 57 -10.14 -9.69 11.81
CA THR A 57 -9.04 -10.43 12.44
C THR A 57 -8.10 -9.51 13.24
N ALA A 58 -7.91 -8.26 12.80
CA ALA A 58 -7.03 -7.30 13.47
C ALA A 58 -7.66 -6.60 14.70
N GLY A 59 -8.99 -6.67 14.85
CA GLY A 59 -9.72 -6.00 15.95
C GLY A 59 -9.80 -6.77 17.26
N ALA A 60 -9.20 -7.97 17.36
CA ALA A 60 -9.38 -8.87 18.51
C ALA A 60 -8.19 -8.94 19.49
N GLU A 61 -7.03 -8.35 19.18
CA GLU A 61 -5.80 -8.47 20.02
C GLU A 61 -5.28 -7.16 20.63
N ASP A 62 -5.98 -6.02 20.48
CA ASP A 62 -5.50 -4.71 21.00
C ASP A 62 -6.39 -4.12 22.12
N ALA A 63 -7.44 -4.82 22.54
CA ALA A 63 -8.37 -4.34 23.58
C ALA A 63 -7.86 -4.55 25.03
N ASP A 64 -6.75 -5.26 25.23
CA ASP A 64 -6.18 -5.60 26.55
C ASP A 64 -4.80 -4.96 26.82
N LEU A 65 -4.31 -4.12 25.91
CA LEU A 65 -3.10 -3.32 26.15
C LEU A 65 -3.51 -1.91 26.56
N ASP A 66 -3.87 -1.72 27.83
CA ASP A 66 -3.79 -0.39 28.47
C ASP A 66 -2.30 -0.07 28.68
N PRO A 67 -1.66 0.82 27.90
CA PRO A 67 -0.22 1.04 28.01
C PRO A 67 0.16 1.93 29.21
N GLY A 68 -0.78 2.28 30.10
CA GLY A 68 -0.48 2.91 31.39
C GLY A 68 0.47 4.11 31.29
N TRP A 69 0.36 4.92 30.23
CA TRP A 69 1.26 6.04 29.97
C TRP A 69 0.87 7.32 30.72
N ASP A 70 -0.23 7.30 31.46
CA ASP A 70 -0.68 8.37 32.36
C ASP A 70 -0.36 8.05 33.84
N ARG A 71 0.91 8.24 34.22
CA ARG A 71 1.31 8.68 35.56
C ARG A 71 2.37 9.75 35.49
#